data_AF-A0AAD6IUG5-F1
#
_entry.id   AF-A0AAD6IUG5-F1
#
_cell.length_a   1.000
_cell.length_b   1.000
_cell.length_c   1.000
_cell.angle_alpha   90.00
_cell.angle_beta   90.00
_cell.angle_gamma   90.00
#
_symmetry.space_group_name_H-M   'P 1'
#
loop_
_entity.id
_entity.type
_entity.pdbx_description
1 polymer ?
#
loop_
_entity_poly.entity_id
_entity_poly.type
_entity_poly.pdbx_seq_one_letter_code
_entity_poly.pdbx_strand_id
1 'polypeptide(L)'
;MSHVQSDDDGCRRCTRPQLAIAFDPLSNLLGSTNTPHSNSYRPSTRLETLQLAGTLPPTPTPPLNIPSSNNVSVKNDIPRTTPPFHDTMGSMDPKRHRENSNGEPDIFTPPTTPASAAGKKEIDTAAPPPAFHLENLSTDADETALLTLSEAYELDDAVHPTKLGSGAWSNVYKGVLSTSRTVVAVKRPLNAFAKPAVRREAEILSYVQRRVSLSGKVLSIIPFHGLDVATGSIVLTALSGENLDAFARAAATTQSRTTTLTARRQPVVGVPQFLYICERLVGAFTFLKSVGVIHGDVKPQNILTRPAFPHHTSGGSNGGSTWLTDEEKVGLIEPVVSDFSSSYHVDPATGAISDDEDAITGVTTIYCAPELLAAFLLTPPTTPTKPATSLSSLPRSARTPPRPLPSFASDSYGLAMTLLHTALGSHPYAAARVEMQRNMWVRQGDPLSFARADERGVKVRVGGVVERLLRGCFGKTAEGRVGVDGIKGRVGELVGEWRVRRTSGVDGWV
;
A
#
# COMPACT_ATOMS: atom_id res chain seq x y z
N MET A 1 -8.95 -81.99 1.91
CA MET A 1 -9.90 -82.22 0.81
C MET A 1 -11.24 -81.60 1.19
N SER A 2 -11.94 -81.01 0.22
CA SER A 2 -13.41 -80.75 0.16
C SER A 2 -14.14 -79.89 1.22
N HIS A 3 -14.88 -78.90 0.67
CA HIS A 3 -16.06 -78.15 1.17
C HIS A 3 -15.90 -77.15 2.35
N VAL A 4 -16.39 -75.89 2.35
CA VAL A 4 -17.43 -75.08 1.62
C VAL A 4 -18.67 -74.76 2.50
N GLN A 5 -19.18 -73.51 2.35
CA GLN A 5 -20.35 -72.86 2.98
C GLN A 5 -20.17 -72.42 4.46
N SER A 6 -20.76 -71.30 4.91
CA SER A 6 -21.81 -70.44 4.30
C SER A 6 -21.60 -68.93 4.52
N ASP A 7 -22.04 -68.11 3.57
CA ASP A 7 -22.33 -66.67 3.75
C ASP A 7 -23.62 -66.45 4.55
N ASP A 8 -23.81 -65.25 5.13
CA ASP A 8 -25.11 -64.79 5.62
C ASP A 8 -25.29 -63.26 5.45
N ASP A 9 -26.53 -62.82 5.26
CA ASP A 9 -26.91 -61.54 4.65
C ASP A 9 -27.17 -60.41 5.66
N GLY A 10 -27.10 -59.12 5.25
CA GLY A 10 -27.16 -58.01 6.23
C GLY A 10 -27.43 -56.58 5.75
N CYS A 11 -28.04 -56.36 4.58
CA CYS A 11 -28.23 -55.02 4.02
C CYS A 11 -29.30 -54.17 4.75
N ARG A 12 -28.95 -52.97 5.26
CA ARG A 12 -29.92 -51.88 5.56
C ARG A 12 -29.41 -50.49 5.16
N ARG A 13 -30.32 -49.72 4.55
CA ARG A 13 -30.13 -48.35 4.02
C ARG A 13 -30.37 -47.29 5.10
N CYS A 14 -29.66 -46.16 5.01
CA CYS A 14 -30.16 -44.85 5.47
C CYS A 14 -29.81 -43.75 4.45
N THR A 15 -30.60 -42.69 4.42
CA THR A 15 -30.81 -41.81 3.26
C THR A 15 -30.12 -40.45 3.35
N ARG A 16 -29.66 -39.92 2.20
CA ARG A 16 -29.33 -38.50 2.00
C ARG A 16 -30.56 -37.75 1.45
N PRO A 17 -30.69 -36.44 1.74
CA PRO A 17 -31.34 -35.50 0.84
C PRO A 17 -30.29 -34.80 -0.06
N GLN A 18 -30.55 -34.75 -1.37
CA GLN A 18 -29.90 -33.83 -2.30
C GLN A 18 -30.87 -32.69 -2.60
N LEU A 19 -30.35 -31.47 -2.77
CA LEU A 19 -31.04 -30.37 -3.42
C LEU A 19 -30.07 -29.74 -4.42
N ALA A 20 -30.31 -30.02 -5.70
CA ALA A 20 -29.54 -29.48 -6.81
C ALA A 20 -30.38 -28.41 -7.52
N ILE A 21 -29.75 -27.29 -7.85
CA ILE A 21 -30.28 -26.31 -8.80
C ILE A 21 -29.31 -26.29 -9.98
N ALA A 22 -29.83 -26.67 -11.15
CA ALA A 22 -29.06 -26.72 -12.38
C ALA A 22 -29.05 -25.35 -13.07
N PHE A 23 -27.95 -25.08 -13.78
CA PHE A 23 -27.90 -24.09 -14.86
C PHE A 23 -27.23 -24.75 -16.05
N ASP A 24 -27.87 -24.67 -17.22
CA ASP A 24 -27.33 -25.10 -18.51
C ASP A 24 -27.44 -23.93 -19.52
N PRO A 25 -26.55 -23.81 -20.54
CA PRO A 25 -26.33 -22.54 -21.25
C PRO A 25 -26.74 -22.53 -22.73
N LEU A 26 -26.52 -21.36 -23.39
CA LEU A 26 -26.55 -21.10 -24.86
C LEU A 26 -27.98 -21.07 -25.50
N SER A 27 -28.28 -20.35 -26.59
CA SER A 27 -27.50 -19.50 -27.54
C SER A 27 -28.35 -18.47 -28.32
N ASN A 28 -27.70 -17.38 -28.75
CA ASN A 28 -27.88 -16.49 -29.92
C ASN A 28 -29.07 -16.60 -30.93
N LEU A 29 -29.48 -15.38 -31.37
CA LEU A 29 -29.81 -14.91 -32.75
C LEU A 29 -31.19 -15.11 -33.43
N LEU A 30 -31.65 -13.99 -34.01
CA LEU A 30 -32.64 -13.78 -35.11
C LEU A 30 -34.16 -13.93 -34.84
N GLY A 31 -34.95 -13.02 -35.44
CA GLY A 31 -36.27 -13.40 -36.01
C GLY A 31 -37.52 -12.63 -35.58
N SER A 32 -37.82 -11.54 -36.30
CA SER A 32 -39.11 -10.83 -36.40
C SER A 32 -40.41 -11.66 -36.28
N THR A 33 -41.46 -11.16 -35.60
CA THR A 33 -42.74 -10.68 -36.22
C THR A 33 -43.93 -10.50 -35.24
N ASN A 34 -44.56 -9.31 -35.29
CA ASN A 34 -46.02 -8.99 -35.29
C ASN A 34 -47.10 -9.60 -34.34
N THR A 35 -47.86 -8.65 -33.76
CA THR A 35 -49.36 -8.60 -33.59
C THR A 35 -50.01 -9.29 -32.34
N PRO A 36 -51.32 -9.04 -32.01
CA PRO A 36 -51.74 -7.84 -31.27
C PRO A 36 -52.90 -8.00 -30.22
N HIS A 37 -53.25 -6.91 -29.50
CA HIS A 37 -54.56 -6.65 -28.82
C HIS A 37 -55.03 -7.63 -27.70
N SER A 38 -55.89 -7.31 -26.71
CA SER A 38 -56.79 -6.16 -26.45
C SER A 38 -57.06 -5.96 -24.94
N ASN A 39 -57.62 -4.80 -24.55
CA ASN A 39 -58.65 -4.53 -23.51
C ASN A 39 -58.61 -5.23 -22.11
N SER A 40 -59.05 -4.61 -21.01
CA SER A 40 -59.48 -3.23 -20.69
C SER A 40 -59.62 -3.09 -19.15
N TYR A 41 -59.46 -1.88 -18.60
CA TYR A 41 -60.42 -1.20 -17.68
C TYR A 41 -59.85 0.14 -17.15
N ARG A 42 -60.74 1.15 -17.08
CA ARG A 42 -60.58 2.50 -16.47
C ARG A 42 -61.75 2.65 -15.46
N PRO A 43 -61.95 3.75 -14.69
CA PRO A 43 -61.38 5.11 -14.77
C PRO A 43 -60.84 5.56 -13.37
N SER A 44 -60.72 6.83 -12.93
CA SER A 44 -60.85 8.18 -13.51
C SER A 44 -60.14 9.21 -12.63
N THR A 45 -59.43 10.21 -13.18
CA THR A 45 -59.50 11.62 -12.74
C THR A 45 -58.80 12.59 -13.71
N ARG A 46 -59.63 13.32 -14.46
CA ARG A 46 -59.51 14.72 -14.94
C ARG A 46 -58.12 15.40 -15.04
N LEU A 47 -57.72 15.72 -16.28
CA LEU A 47 -56.83 16.85 -16.59
C LEU A 47 -57.63 18.17 -16.63
N GLU A 48 -56.96 19.28 -16.37
CA GLU A 48 -57.15 20.53 -17.12
C GLU A 48 -55.80 21.01 -17.67
N THR A 49 -55.83 21.59 -18.87
CA THR A 49 -54.65 21.89 -19.69
C THR A 49 -54.67 23.36 -20.09
N LEU A 50 -53.60 24.10 -19.84
CA LEU A 50 -53.31 25.35 -20.55
C LEU A 50 -51.83 25.41 -20.95
N GLN A 51 -51.59 25.51 -22.26
CA GLN A 51 -50.31 25.90 -22.83
C GLN A 51 -50.22 27.43 -22.85
N LEU A 52 -49.04 28.00 -22.59
CA LEU A 52 -48.58 29.22 -23.27
C LEU A 52 -47.05 29.35 -23.14
N ALA A 53 -46.43 29.93 -24.16
CA ALA A 53 -44.99 30.02 -24.33
C ALA A 53 -44.38 31.23 -23.59
N GLY A 54 -43.07 31.20 -23.30
CA GLY A 54 -42.38 32.34 -22.69
C GLY A 54 -40.89 32.12 -22.40
N THR A 55 -40.05 32.51 -23.35
CA THR A 55 -38.62 32.92 -23.27
C THR A 55 -37.87 32.95 -21.93
N LEU A 56 -36.62 32.47 -21.99
CA LEU A 56 -35.57 32.54 -20.95
C LEU A 56 -35.25 33.97 -20.46
N PRO A 57 -35.02 34.18 -19.14
CA PRO A 57 -34.34 35.37 -18.61
C PRO A 57 -32.83 35.14 -18.37
N PRO A 58 -31.96 36.17 -18.50
CA PRO A 58 -30.51 36.07 -18.30
C PRO A 58 -30.05 36.27 -16.84
N THR A 59 -28.79 35.87 -16.59
CA THR A 59 -28.04 36.03 -15.33
C THR A 59 -27.84 37.48 -14.86
N PRO A 60 -27.88 37.76 -13.54
CA PRO A 60 -27.57 39.07 -12.99
C PRO A 60 -26.09 39.26 -12.63
N THR A 61 -25.49 40.36 -13.10
CA THR A 61 -24.22 40.94 -12.62
C THR A 61 -24.51 41.96 -11.50
N PRO A 62 -23.67 42.08 -10.45
CA PRO A 62 -23.91 43.03 -9.36
C PRO A 62 -23.48 44.47 -9.73
N PRO A 63 -24.18 45.51 -9.22
CA PRO A 63 -23.78 46.90 -9.46
C PRO A 63 -22.68 47.37 -8.49
N LEU A 64 -21.71 48.12 -9.01
CA LEU A 64 -20.92 49.04 -8.19
C LEU A 64 -21.82 50.18 -7.70
N ASN A 65 -21.60 50.63 -6.46
CA ASN A 65 -22.12 51.93 -6.01
C ASN A 65 -21.05 52.65 -5.18
N ILE A 66 -20.74 53.88 -5.59
CA ILE A 66 -19.86 54.82 -4.89
C ILE A 66 -20.74 55.94 -4.34
N PRO A 67 -20.56 56.34 -3.08
CA PRO A 67 -20.88 57.71 -2.67
C PRO A 67 -19.66 58.43 -2.06
N SER A 68 -19.54 59.71 -2.38
CA SER A 68 -18.47 60.59 -1.91
C SER A 68 -18.76 61.24 -0.55
N SER A 69 -17.69 61.46 0.23
CA SER A 69 -17.48 62.56 1.19
C SER A 69 -18.57 62.92 2.22
N ASN A 70 -18.27 62.76 3.52
CA ASN A 70 -17.82 63.90 4.35
C ASN A 70 -17.37 63.52 5.77
N ASN A 71 -16.27 64.16 6.21
CA ASN A 71 -15.83 64.53 7.56
C ASN A 71 -16.21 63.67 8.79
N VAL A 72 -15.19 63.23 9.55
CA VAL A 72 -14.80 63.87 10.84
C VAL A 72 -13.37 63.43 11.23
N SER A 73 -12.65 64.33 11.90
CA SER A 73 -11.22 64.22 12.23
C SER A 73 -10.94 63.51 13.56
N VAL A 74 -9.96 62.59 13.59
CA VAL A 74 -9.08 62.34 14.75
C VAL A 74 -7.67 62.03 14.24
N LYS A 75 -6.65 62.71 14.79
CA LYS A 75 -5.22 62.55 14.47
C LYS A 75 -4.62 61.31 15.16
N ASN A 76 -3.59 60.71 14.56
CA ASN A 76 -2.34 60.37 15.26
C ASN A 76 -1.26 59.88 14.26
N ASP A 77 -0.13 60.59 14.19
CA ASP A 77 0.98 60.35 13.27
C ASP A 77 2.10 59.51 13.93
N ILE A 78 2.55 58.42 13.28
CA ILE A 78 3.95 57.94 13.33
C ILE A 78 4.30 57.32 11.96
N PRO A 79 5.40 57.71 11.29
CA PRO A 79 5.68 57.32 9.91
C PRO A 79 6.40 55.97 9.75
N ARG A 80 6.12 55.28 8.63
CA ARG A 80 7.01 54.25 8.04
C ARG A 80 7.44 54.68 6.64
N THR A 81 8.75 54.61 6.38
CA THR A 81 9.39 54.99 5.11
C THR A 81 9.64 53.76 4.23
N THR A 82 9.15 53.79 2.99
CA THR A 82 9.61 52.92 1.88
C THR A 82 9.54 53.71 0.57
N PRO A 83 10.62 53.75 -0.23
CA PRO A 83 10.65 54.50 -1.49
C PRO A 83 10.08 53.69 -2.68
N PRO A 84 9.58 54.34 -3.74
CA PRO A 84 9.19 53.70 -4.99
C PRO A 84 10.37 53.59 -5.96
N PHE A 85 10.29 52.67 -6.93
CA PHE A 85 11.09 52.74 -8.16
C PHE A 85 10.23 52.43 -9.39
N HIS A 86 10.52 53.16 -10.46
CA HIS A 86 9.76 53.17 -11.71
C HIS A 86 10.17 52.06 -12.68
N ASP A 87 9.18 51.54 -13.42
CA ASP A 87 9.42 50.86 -14.71
C ASP A 87 9.88 51.87 -15.77
N THR A 88 10.81 51.45 -16.64
CA THR A 88 10.96 52.02 -17.99
C THR A 88 11.52 50.96 -18.93
N MET A 89 10.82 50.69 -20.05
CA MET A 89 11.28 49.77 -21.09
C MET A 89 12.43 50.37 -21.92
N GLY A 90 13.36 49.53 -22.37
CA GLY A 90 14.38 49.88 -23.35
C GLY A 90 14.84 48.65 -24.13
N SER A 91 14.43 48.56 -25.41
CA SER A 91 14.84 47.49 -26.33
C SER A 91 16.09 47.91 -27.10
N MET A 92 17.09 47.02 -27.21
CA MET A 92 17.93 46.86 -28.40
C MET A 92 18.81 45.60 -28.35
N ASP A 93 19.10 45.06 -29.52
CA ASP A 93 19.81 43.79 -29.79
C ASP A 93 20.88 44.07 -30.89
N PRO A 94 21.64 43.09 -31.41
CA PRO A 94 22.87 42.50 -30.84
C PRO A 94 24.16 42.89 -31.60
N LYS A 95 25.35 42.72 -30.98
CA LYS A 95 26.63 42.60 -31.72
C LYS A 95 27.61 41.58 -31.12
N ARG A 96 28.22 40.80 -32.02
CA ARG A 96 29.32 39.86 -31.76
C ARG A 96 30.65 40.60 -31.49
N HIS A 97 31.52 40.01 -30.66
CA HIS A 97 32.97 39.91 -30.95
C HIS A 97 33.56 38.63 -30.33
N ARG A 98 34.84 38.33 -30.59
CA ARG A 98 35.38 36.97 -30.76
C ARG A 98 36.78 36.81 -30.13
N GLU A 99 37.00 35.64 -29.54
CA GLU A 99 38.28 34.92 -29.26
C GLU A 99 39.27 35.35 -28.15
N ASN A 100 39.78 34.30 -27.47
CA ASN A 100 41.10 34.10 -26.85
C ASN A 100 41.46 34.84 -25.53
N SER A 101 42.22 34.26 -24.58
CA SER A 101 42.82 32.90 -24.48
C SER A 101 43.31 32.57 -23.05
N ASN A 102 43.45 31.25 -22.76
CA ASN A 102 44.38 30.58 -21.83
C ASN A 102 44.43 30.93 -20.33
N GLY A 103 44.33 29.90 -19.48
CA GLY A 103 44.65 29.92 -18.04
C GLY A 103 44.14 28.67 -17.32
N GLU A 104 45.04 27.71 -17.03
CA GLU A 104 44.73 26.43 -16.37
C GLU A 104 44.77 26.56 -14.81
N PRO A 105 44.56 25.50 -14.00
CA PRO A 105 43.56 25.54 -12.92
C PRO A 105 44.18 25.65 -11.53
N ASP A 106 43.42 26.21 -10.58
CA ASP A 106 43.85 26.26 -9.17
C ASP A 106 42.94 25.48 -8.21
N ILE A 107 43.60 24.89 -7.22
CA ILE A 107 43.10 23.79 -6.38
C ILE A 107 42.45 24.37 -5.11
N PHE A 108 41.16 24.08 -4.89
CA PHE A 108 40.50 24.40 -3.62
C PHE A 108 40.24 23.15 -2.76
N THR A 109 41.18 22.89 -1.85
CA THR A 109 40.97 22.04 -0.67
C THR A 109 39.98 22.70 0.31
N PRO A 110 39.03 21.96 0.90
CA PRO A 110 38.22 22.48 2.01
C PRO A 110 39.05 22.55 3.31
N PRO A 111 38.81 23.55 4.18
CA PRO A 111 39.60 23.77 5.39
C PRO A 111 39.33 22.73 6.48
N THR A 112 40.39 22.36 7.20
CA THR A 112 40.35 21.52 8.40
C THR A 112 40.35 22.38 9.68
N THR A 113 40.09 21.72 10.82
CA THR A 113 40.48 22.09 12.22
C THR A 113 39.42 22.90 13.01
N PRO A 114 39.32 22.78 14.37
CA PRO A 114 39.99 21.87 15.32
C PRO A 114 39.08 20.84 16.02
N ALA A 115 39.74 19.87 16.66
CA ALA A 115 39.14 18.98 17.64
C ALA A 115 39.33 19.48 19.10
N SER A 116 38.52 18.91 20.00
CA SER A 116 38.75 18.77 21.45
C SER A 116 38.51 19.98 22.37
N ALA A 117 37.41 19.88 23.13
CA ALA A 117 37.39 20.23 24.55
C ALA A 117 36.63 19.11 25.29
N ALA A 118 37.23 18.55 26.34
CA ALA A 118 36.74 17.34 26.99
C ALA A 118 35.60 17.61 27.98
N GLY A 119 34.64 16.70 28.05
CA GLY A 119 33.56 16.69 29.04
C GLY A 119 33.10 15.26 29.33
N LYS A 120 33.86 14.52 30.14
CA LYS A 120 33.43 13.19 30.61
C LYS A 120 32.17 13.34 31.46
N LYS A 121 31.06 12.76 31.02
CA LYS A 121 30.01 12.26 31.92
C LYS A 121 29.92 10.76 31.72
N GLU A 122 30.07 10.03 32.82
CA GLU A 122 29.62 8.64 32.89
C GLU A 122 28.12 8.61 32.60
N ILE A 123 27.73 7.71 31.71
CA ILE A 123 26.34 7.31 31.49
C ILE A 123 26.32 5.81 31.72
N ASP A 124 25.43 5.37 32.61
CA ASP A 124 25.30 3.96 32.98
C ASP A 124 25.13 3.07 31.74
N THR A 125 25.82 1.93 31.78
CA THR A 125 25.77 0.93 30.71
C THR A 125 24.42 0.23 30.75
N ALA A 126 23.46 0.79 30.01
CA ALA A 126 22.17 0.15 29.80
C ALA A 126 22.38 -1.25 29.20
N ALA A 127 21.74 -2.26 29.81
CA ALA A 127 21.85 -3.65 29.40
C ALA A 127 21.46 -3.83 27.92
N PRO A 128 22.05 -4.81 27.20
CA PRO A 128 21.62 -5.16 25.85
C PRO A 128 20.12 -5.54 25.85
N PRO A 129 19.38 -5.24 24.77
CA PRO A 129 17.99 -5.65 24.66
C PRO A 129 17.88 -7.18 24.74
N PRO A 130 16.78 -7.72 25.31
CA PRO A 130 16.62 -9.15 25.48
C PRO A 130 16.67 -9.85 24.12
N ALA A 131 17.59 -10.81 23.99
CA ALA A 131 17.62 -11.71 22.83
C ALA A 131 16.29 -12.45 22.75
N PHE A 132 15.64 -12.39 21.60
CA PHE A 132 14.41 -13.15 21.36
C PHE A 132 14.77 -14.64 21.28
N HIS A 133 14.49 -15.37 22.36
CA HIS A 133 14.49 -16.83 22.32
C HIS A 133 13.36 -17.31 21.40
N LEU A 134 13.68 -17.57 20.14
CA LEU A 134 12.96 -18.59 19.39
C LEU A 134 13.35 -19.94 19.99
N GLU A 135 12.38 -20.62 20.60
CA GLU A 135 12.56 -21.99 21.07
C GLU A 135 12.81 -22.93 19.88
N ASN A 136 13.69 -23.91 20.08
CA ASN A 136 14.23 -24.80 19.05
C ASN A 136 13.14 -25.46 18.19
N LEU A 137 12.94 -24.94 16.98
CA LEU A 137 12.28 -25.65 15.88
C LEU A 137 13.31 -26.49 15.13
N SER A 138 12.86 -27.60 14.57
CA SER A 138 13.69 -28.71 14.09
C SER A 138 14.51 -28.39 12.82
N THR A 139 15.82 -28.69 12.87
CA THR A 139 16.72 -28.97 11.73
C THR A 139 16.53 -28.15 10.45
N ASP A 140 17.41 -27.15 10.27
CA ASP A 140 17.45 -26.15 9.18
C ASP A 140 17.19 -26.66 7.74
N ALA A 141 17.48 -27.93 7.45
CA ALA A 141 17.37 -28.52 6.11
C ALA A 141 15.94 -28.45 5.51
N ASP A 142 14.89 -28.49 6.34
CA ASP A 142 13.49 -28.39 5.86
C ASP A 142 13.00 -26.93 5.81
N GLU A 143 13.63 -26.01 6.54
CA GLU A 143 13.24 -24.58 6.54
C GLU A 143 13.49 -23.90 5.19
N THR A 144 14.46 -24.39 4.40
CA THR A 144 14.76 -23.90 3.05
C THR A 144 14.00 -24.62 1.93
N ALA A 145 13.22 -25.66 2.22
CA ALA A 145 12.53 -26.43 1.18
C ALA A 145 11.55 -25.56 0.38
N LEU A 146 11.55 -25.65 -0.95
CA LEU A 146 10.60 -24.90 -1.76
C LEU A 146 9.22 -25.57 -1.69
N LEU A 147 8.16 -24.84 -1.31
CA LEU A 147 6.81 -25.39 -1.33
C LEU A 147 6.38 -25.60 -2.79
N THR A 148 6.39 -26.85 -3.23
CA THR A 148 5.84 -27.26 -4.53
C THR A 148 4.32 -27.33 -4.46
N LEU A 149 3.65 -26.95 -5.54
CA LEU A 149 2.20 -27.03 -5.63
C LEU A 149 1.72 -28.48 -5.48
N SER A 150 0.85 -28.74 -4.51
CA SER A 150 0.34 -30.09 -4.19
C SER A 150 -0.87 -30.52 -5.02
N GLU A 151 -1.48 -29.60 -5.76
CA GLU A 151 -2.77 -29.76 -6.43
C GLU A 151 -2.69 -29.24 -7.86
N ALA A 152 -3.31 -29.91 -8.83
CA ALA A 152 -3.43 -29.38 -10.18
C ALA A 152 -4.27 -28.10 -10.20
N TYR A 153 -4.02 -27.23 -11.18
CA TYR A 153 -4.80 -26.02 -11.41
C TYR A 153 -5.10 -25.85 -12.90
N GLU A 154 -6.25 -25.26 -13.17
CA GLU A 154 -6.68 -24.83 -14.50
C GLU A 154 -6.79 -23.31 -14.51
N LEU A 155 -6.59 -22.68 -15.67
CA LEU A 155 -6.94 -21.26 -15.83
C LEU A 155 -8.45 -21.13 -16.01
N ASP A 156 -9.01 -19.96 -15.72
CA ASP A 156 -10.46 -19.76 -15.81
C ASP A 156 -11.00 -19.77 -17.25
N ASP A 157 -10.16 -19.44 -18.22
CA ASP A 157 -10.32 -19.73 -19.64
C ASP A 157 -8.99 -20.30 -20.18
N ALA A 158 -9.04 -21.44 -20.87
CA ALA A 158 -7.86 -22.12 -21.40
C ALA A 158 -7.23 -21.43 -22.62
N VAL A 159 -8.00 -20.62 -23.35
CA VAL A 159 -7.59 -19.91 -24.57
C VAL A 159 -7.30 -18.44 -24.26
N HIS A 160 -8.15 -17.78 -23.47
CA HIS A 160 -8.07 -16.36 -23.15
C HIS A 160 -8.15 -16.11 -21.62
N PRO A 161 -7.20 -16.64 -20.84
CA PRO A 161 -7.25 -16.59 -19.37
C PRO A 161 -7.37 -15.16 -18.84
N THR A 162 -8.26 -14.95 -17.86
CA THR A 162 -8.52 -13.61 -17.31
C THR A 162 -7.25 -13.05 -16.68
N LYS A 163 -6.71 -11.98 -17.28
CA LYS A 163 -5.51 -11.31 -16.77
C LYS A 163 -5.86 -10.42 -15.58
N LEU A 164 -5.34 -10.77 -14.41
CA LEU A 164 -5.51 -10.00 -13.17
C LEU A 164 -4.46 -8.89 -13.02
N GLY A 165 -3.28 -9.06 -13.60
CA GLY A 165 -2.20 -8.08 -13.47
C GLY A 165 -1.02 -8.30 -14.41
N SER A 166 -0.15 -7.28 -14.51
CA SER A 166 1.10 -7.31 -15.27
C SER A 166 2.20 -6.65 -14.44
N GLY A 167 3.36 -7.28 -14.34
CA GLY A 167 4.58 -6.71 -13.74
C GLY A 167 5.77 -6.85 -14.69
N ALA A 168 6.93 -6.35 -14.29
CA ALA A 168 8.15 -6.38 -15.12
C ALA A 168 8.62 -7.79 -15.50
N TRP A 169 8.35 -8.79 -14.65
CA TRP A 169 8.82 -10.17 -14.80
C TRP A 169 7.69 -11.18 -15.03
N SER A 170 6.44 -10.82 -14.76
CA SER A 170 5.33 -11.78 -14.71
C SER A 170 3.99 -11.19 -15.12
N ASN A 171 3.13 -12.03 -15.69
CA ASN A 171 1.69 -11.75 -15.78
C ASN A 171 0.95 -12.56 -14.70
N VAL A 172 -0.09 -11.99 -14.11
CA VAL A 172 -0.98 -12.69 -13.16
C VAL A 172 -2.28 -13.02 -13.86
N TYR A 173 -2.68 -14.29 -13.82
CA TYR A 173 -3.91 -14.80 -14.41
C TYR A 173 -4.82 -15.40 -13.33
N LYS A 174 -6.12 -15.46 -13.60
CA LYS A 174 -7.08 -16.18 -12.77
C LYS A 174 -7.06 -17.68 -13.12
N GLY A 175 -7.23 -18.50 -12.10
CA GLY A 175 -7.37 -19.95 -12.23
C GLY A 175 -8.18 -20.54 -11.09
N VAL A 176 -8.30 -21.87 -11.10
CA VAL A 176 -9.03 -22.66 -10.11
C VAL A 176 -8.23 -23.92 -9.81
N LEU A 177 -8.05 -24.26 -8.53
CA LEU A 177 -7.46 -25.53 -8.11
C LEU A 177 -8.45 -26.69 -8.36
N SER A 178 -8.00 -27.79 -8.96
CA SER A 178 -8.89 -28.81 -9.55
C SER A 178 -9.75 -29.58 -8.53
N THR A 179 -9.19 -29.91 -7.36
CA THR A 179 -9.80 -30.68 -6.26
C THR A 179 -10.55 -29.79 -5.27
N SER A 180 -9.92 -28.74 -4.76
CA SER A 180 -10.50 -27.83 -3.76
C SER A 180 -11.44 -26.79 -4.36
N ARG A 181 -11.40 -26.59 -5.68
CA ARG A 181 -12.16 -25.55 -6.43
C ARG A 181 -11.89 -24.13 -5.95
N THR A 182 -10.78 -23.92 -5.23
CA THR A 182 -10.31 -22.62 -4.75
C THR A 182 -9.92 -21.75 -5.94
N VAL A 183 -10.42 -20.51 -5.99
CA VAL A 183 -10.01 -19.55 -7.02
C VAL A 183 -8.62 -19.01 -6.69
N VAL A 184 -7.71 -19.06 -7.66
CA VAL A 184 -6.29 -18.73 -7.50
C VAL A 184 -5.80 -17.68 -8.49
N ALA A 185 -4.77 -16.96 -8.08
CA ALA A 185 -4.00 -16.03 -8.89
C ALA A 185 -2.68 -16.70 -9.26
N VAL A 186 -2.49 -16.97 -10.55
CA VAL A 186 -1.32 -17.66 -11.11
C VAL A 186 -0.37 -16.62 -11.68
N LYS A 187 0.72 -16.33 -10.97
CA LYS A 187 1.78 -15.41 -11.40
C LYS A 187 2.78 -16.17 -12.27
N ARG A 188 2.61 -16.04 -13.59
CA ARG A 188 3.42 -16.72 -14.62
C ARG A 188 4.61 -15.85 -15.06
N PRO A 189 5.84 -16.38 -15.15
CA PRO A 189 6.98 -15.65 -15.69
C PRO A 189 6.74 -15.29 -17.17
N LEU A 190 7.13 -14.08 -17.58
CA LEU A 190 6.94 -13.60 -18.97
C LEU A 190 7.77 -14.40 -19.99
N ASN A 191 8.93 -14.91 -19.58
CA ASN A 191 9.88 -15.64 -20.41
C ASN A 191 10.86 -16.43 -19.52
N ALA A 192 11.80 -17.16 -20.13
CA ALA A 192 12.81 -17.93 -19.41
C ALA A 192 13.72 -17.07 -18.49
N PHE A 193 14.05 -15.84 -18.89
CA PHE A 193 14.89 -14.92 -18.10
C PHE A 193 14.19 -14.40 -16.84
N ALA A 194 12.86 -14.40 -16.81
CA ALA A 194 12.08 -14.03 -15.62
C ALA A 194 11.94 -15.17 -14.58
N LYS A 195 12.22 -16.43 -14.96
CA LYS A 195 12.07 -17.59 -14.06
C LYS A 195 12.89 -17.47 -12.77
N PRO A 196 14.16 -17.00 -12.75
CA PRO A 196 14.92 -16.83 -11.52
C PRO A 196 14.27 -15.84 -10.54
N ALA A 197 13.79 -14.69 -11.03
CA ALA A 197 13.13 -13.68 -10.20
C ALA A 197 11.81 -14.20 -9.59
N VAL A 198 11.01 -14.91 -10.39
CA VAL A 198 9.77 -15.54 -9.90
C VAL A 198 10.07 -16.70 -8.93
N ARG A 199 11.15 -17.46 -9.15
CA ARG A 199 11.57 -18.51 -8.22
C ARG A 199 12.01 -17.95 -6.87
N ARG A 200 12.81 -16.89 -6.85
CA ARG A 200 13.23 -16.17 -5.64
C ARG A 200 12.03 -15.71 -4.81
N GLU A 201 11.02 -15.13 -5.45
CA GLU A 201 9.77 -14.77 -4.76
C GLU A 201 9.05 -15.99 -4.17
N ALA A 202 9.05 -17.12 -4.88
CA ALA A 202 8.47 -18.38 -4.39
C ALA A 202 9.24 -18.97 -3.19
N GLU A 203 10.56 -18.76 -3.11
CA GLU A 203 11.40 -19.18 -1.98
C GLU A 203 11.04 -18.38 -0.71
N ILE A 204 10.90 -17.04 -0.83
CA ILE A 204 10.43 -16.18 0.26
C ILE A 204 8.99 -16.53 0.67
N LEU A 205 8.08 -16.71 -0.29
CA LEU A 205 6.70 -17.09 -0.01
C LEU A 205 6.60 -18.47 0.66
N SER A 206 7.47 -19.43 0.31
CA SER A 206 7.55 -20.74 0.96
C SER A 206 7.89 -20.62 2.44
N TYR A 207 8.93 -19.84 2.74
CA TYR A 207 9.37 -19.56 4.10
C TYR A 207 8.30 -18.83 4.92
N VAL A 208 7.72 -17.75 4.36
CA VAL A 208 6.62 -17.00 4.97
C VAL A 208 5.41 -17.90 5.24
N GLN A 209 4.96 -18.70 4.27
CA GLN A 209 3.80 -19.58 4.42
C GLN A 209 4.00 -20.66 5.50
N ARG A 210 5.20 -21.25 5.62
CA ARG A 210 5.55 -22.14 6.73
C ARG A 210 5.41 -21.44 8.08
N ARG A 211 6.05 -20.27 8.24
CA ARG A 211 6.00 -19.49 9.49
C ARG A 211 4.58 -19.02 9.84
N VAL A 212 3.77 -18.63 8.85
CA VAL A 212 2.33 -18.30 9.04
C VAL A 212 1.59 -19.51 9.59
N SER A 213 1.77 -20.68 8.98
CA SER A 213 1.10 -21.94 9.39
C SER A 213 1.48 -22.34 10.82
N LEU A 214 2.78 -22.27 11.16
CA LEU A 214 3.29 -22.54 12.51
C LEU A 214 2.75 -21.55 13.56
N SER A 215 2.47 -20.29 13.18
CA SER A 215 1.98 -19.27 14.10
C SER A 215 0.56 -19.50 14.61
N GLY A 216 -0.25 -20.33 13.94
CA GLY A 216 -1.67 -20.56 14.22
C GLY A 216 -2.57 -19.31 14.07
N LYS A 217 -2.06 -18.21 13.51
CA LYS A 217 -2.73 -16.91 13.41
C LYS A 217 -3.14 -16.61 11.97
N VAL A 218 -4.36 -16.10 11.80
CA VAL A 218 -4.78 -15.52 10.51
C VAL A 218 -4.12 -14.15 10.35
N LEU A 219 -3.12 -14.10 9.47
CA LEU A 219 -2.36 -12.90 9.17
C LEU A 219 -2.83 -12.29 7.84
N SER A 220 -2.70 -10.96 7.72
CA SER A 220 -3.03 -10.21 6.52
C SER A 220 -1.92 -10.31 5.46
N ILE A 221 -1.60 -11.55 5.07
CA ILE A 221 -0.60 -11.90 4.07
C ILE A 221 -1.28 -12.83 3.06
N ILE A 222 -0.97 -12.66 1.77
CA ILE A 222 -1.56 -13.46 0.70
C ILE A 222 -1.20 -14.95 0.87
N PRO A 223 -2.18 -15.88 0.95
CA PRO A 223 -1.86 -17.30 1.08
C PRO A 223 -1.21 -17.83 -0.20
N PHE A 224 -0.18 -18.66 -0.01
CA PHE A 224 0.61 -19.26 -1.08
C PHE A 224 0.37 -20.77 -1.13
N HIS A 225 -0.02 -21.27 -2.32
CA HIS A 225 -0.33 -22.68 -2.54
C HIS A 225 0.88 -23.49 -3.05
N GLY A 226 1.93 -22.82 -3.54
CA GLY A 226 3.16 -23.45 -4.00
C GLY A 226 3.64 -22.97 -5.37
N LEU A 227 4.86 -23.36 -5.73
CA LEU A 227 5.42 -23.21 -7.07
C LEU A 227 5.01 -24.40 -7.95
N ASP A 228 4.44 -24.11 -9.11
CA ASP A 228 4.38 -25.03 -10.25
C ASP A 228 5.78 -25.09 -10.89
N VAL A 229 6.52 -26.17 -10.61
CA VAL A 229 7.90 -26.36 -11.07
C VAL A 229 7.99 -26.53 -12.59
N ALA A 230 6.95 -27.05 -13.25
CA ALA A 230 6.97 -27.29 -14.69
C ALA A 230 6.93 -25.97 -15.47
N THR A 231 6.03 -25.05 -15.08
CA THR A 231 5.94 -23.74 -15.73
C THR A 231 6.88 -22.71 -15.11
N GLY A 232 7.22 -22.85 -13.83
CA GLY A 232 7.90 -21.84 -13.02
C GLY A 232 6.95 -20.76 -12.49
N SER A 233 5.67 -21.10 -12.27
CA SER A 233 4.63 -20.14 -11.85
C SER A 233 4.30 -20.24 -10.36
N ILE A 234 4.07 -19.10 -9.70
CA ILE A 234 3.59 -19.04 -8.32
C ILE A 234 2.06 -19.12 -8.34
N VAL A 235 1.48 -19.96 -7.47
CA VAL A 235 0.03 -20.02 -7.27
C VAL A 235 -0.32 -19.42 -5.90
N LEU A 236 -1.12 -18.35 -5.91
CA LEU A 236 -1.60 -17.60 -4.75
C LEU A 236 -3.12 -17.72 -4.65
N THR A 237 -3.74 -17.52 -3.48
CA THR A 237 -5.20 -17.36 -3.41
C THR A 237 -5.63 -16.10 -4.18
N ALA A 238 -6.66 -16.19 -5.03
CA ALA A 238 -7.23 -14.99 -5.64
C ALA A 238 -8.15 -14.28 -4.63
N LEU A 239 -7.99 -12.97 -4.49
CA LEU A 239 -8.89 -12.13 -3.71
C LEU A 239 -9.87 -11.43 -4.64
N SER A 240 -11.11 -11.26 -4.17
CA SER A 240 -12.21 -10.67 -4.95
C SER A 240 -12.28 -9.14 -4.88
N GLY A 241 -11.50 -8.52 -4.00
CA GLY A 241 -11.44 -7.07 -3.87
C GLY A 241 -10.38 -6.43 -4.75
N GLU A 242 -10.46 -5.11 -4.86
CA GLU A 242 -9.45 -4.27 -5.52
C GLU A 242 -8.19 -4.10 -4.65
N ASN A 243 -7.23 -3.30 -5.10
CA ASN A 243 -6.10 -2.90 -4.24
C ASN A 243 -6.46 -1.69 -3.36
N LEU A 244 -5.67 -1.47 -2.30
CA LEU A 244 -5.93 -0.45 -1.29
C LEU A 244 -5.88 0.98 -1.86
N ASP A 245 -5.13 1.21 -2.95
CA ASP A 245 -5.13 2.45 -3.72
C ASP A 245 -6.52 2.75 -4.32
N ALA A 246 -7.10 1.78 -5.03
CA ALA A 246 -8.40 1.93 -5.67
C ALA A 246 -9.53 2.09 -4.63
N PHE A 247 -9.50 1.29 -3.56
CA PHE A 247 -10.43 1.41 -2.43
C PHE A 247 -10.37 2.80 -1.76
N ALA A 248 -9.16 3.30 -1.48
CA ALA A 248 -9.00 4.62 -0.87
C ALA A 248 -9.48 5.75 -1.79
N ARG A 249 -9.27 5.65 -3.11
CA ARG A 249 -9.80 6.60 -4.12
C ARG A 249 -11.33 6.54 -4.22
N ALA A 250 -11.93 5.35 -4.17
CA ALA A 250 -13.38 5.17 -4.16
C ALA A 250 -14.02 5.77 -2.89
N ALA A 251 -13.41 5.54 -1.73
CA ALA A 251 -13.82 6.13 -0.46
C ALA A 251 -13.74 7.67 -0.49
N ALA A 252 -12.67 8.25 -1.04
CA ALA A 252 -12.53 9.70 -1.19
C ALA A 252 -13.57 10.31 -2.13
N THR A 253 -13.88 9.63 -3.24
CA THR A 253 -14.92 10.04 -4.20
C THR A 253 -16.32 9.99 -3.59
N THR A 254 -16.56 9.06 -2.66
CA THR A 254 -17.80 8.98 -1.88
C THR A 254 -17.86 10.10 -0.84
N GLN A 255 -16.78 10.33 -0.09
CA GLN A 255 -16.73 11.32 0.99
C GLN A 255 -16.76 12.78 0.47
N SER A 256 -16.28 13.07 -0.75
CA SER A 256 -16.34 14.42 -1.34
C SER A 256 -17.78 14.93 -1.52
N ARG A 257 -18.74 14.02 -1.64
CA ARG A 257 -20.19 14.30 -1.69
C ARG A 257 -20.78 14.63 -0.31
N THR A 258 -20.03 14.44 0.78
CA THR A 258 -20.46 14.72 2.15
C THR A 258 -20.22 16.20 2.51
N THR A 259 -21.27 16.86 2.99
CA THR A 259 -21.26 18.29 3.34
C THR A 259 -20.81 18.57 4.77
N THR A 260 -20.86 17.59 5.68
CA THR A 260 -20.53 17.80 7.09
C THR A 260 -19.03 18.06 7.31
N LEU A 261 -18.70 19.17 7.99
CA LEU A 261 -17.32 19.50 8.37
C LEU A 261 -16.67 18.38 9.20
N THR A 262 -17.48 17.72 10.02
CA THR A 262 -17.17 16.52 10.80
C THR A 262 -16.53 15.41 9.96
N ALA A 263 -17.22 14.94 8.91
CA ALA A 263 -16.72 13.85 8.08
C ALA A 263 -15.43 14.24 7.35
N ARG A 264 -15.31 15.51 6.91
CA ARG A 264 -14.13 16.00 6.18
C ARG A 264 -12.82 15.89 6.99
N ARG A 265 -12.88 15.97 8.33
CA ARG A 265 -11.74 15.83 9.25
C ARG A 265 -11.31 14.38 9.50
N GLN A 266 -12.14 13.41 9.14
CA GLN A 266 -11.85 11.99 9.33
C GLN A 266 -11.09 11.41 8.11
N PRO A 267 -10.36 10.28 8.27
CA PRO A 267 -9.87 9.48 7.15
C PRO A 267 -10.96 9.26 6.08
N VAL A 268 -10.60 9.22 4.79
CA VAL A 268 -11.61 9.03 3.71
C VAL A 268 -12.42 7.74 3.88
N VAL A 269 -11.80 6.69 4.43
CA VAL A 269 -12.43 5.40 4.73
C VAL A 269 -13.24 5.40 6.03
N GLY A 270 -13.23 6.48 6.81
CA GLY A 270 -13.80 6.56 8.15
C GLY A 270 -12.87 6.00 9.25
N VAL A 271 -13.07 6.41 10.51
CA VAL A 271 -12.19 6.02 11.64
C VAL A 271 -12.16 4.50 11.90
N PRO A 272 -13.29 3.75 11.96
CA PRO A 272 -13.25 2.32 12.27
C PRO A 272 -12.49 1.51 11.21
N GLN A 273 -12.82 1.73 9.93
CA GLN A 273 -12.14 1.09 8.81
C GLN A 273 -10.65 1.46 8.73
N PHE A 274 -10.29 2.71 9.05
CA PHE A 274 -8.89 3.13 9.12
C PHE A 274 -8.13 2.40 10.21
N LEU A 275 -8.64 2.36 11.45
CA LEU A 275 -7.99 1.65 12.55
C LEU A 275 -7.91 0.13 12.29
N TYR A 276 -8.92 -0.46 11.65
CA TYR A 276 -8.92 -1.86 11.26
C TYR A 276 -7.83 -2.15 10.21
N ILE A 277 -7.69 -1.31 9.18
CA ILE A 277 -6.60 -1.43 8.20
C ILE A 277 -5.23 -1.28 8.88
N CYS A 278 -5.10 -0.34 9.82
CA CYS A 278 -3.87 -0.15 10.58
C CYS A 278 -3.50 -1.39 11.40
N GLU A 279 -4.43 -1.94 12.18
CA GLU A 279 -4.22 -3.15 12.99
C GLU A 279 -3.79 -4.34 12.13
N ARG A 280 -4.50 -4.59 11.03
CA ARG A 280 -4.25 -5.73 10.14
C ARG A 280 -2.90 -5.62 9.41
N LEU A 281 -2.57 -4.45 8.86
CA LEU A 281 -1.28 -4.24 8.19
C LEU A 281 -0.11 -4.21 9.18
N VAL A 282 -0.22 -3.49 10.29
CA VAL A 282 0.84 -3.44 11.30
C VAL A 282 1.06 -4.82 11.91
N GLY A 283 0.01 -5.63 12.09
CA GLY A 283 0.13 -7.04 12.47
C GLY A 283 0.93 -7.87 11.47
N ALA A 284 0.64 -7.75 10.17
CA ALA A 284 1.37 -8.44 9.11
C ALA A 284 2.86 -8.01 9.04
N PHE A 285 3.16 -6.72 9.09
CA PHE A 285 4.54 -6.22 9.06
C PHE A 285 5.32 -6.50 10.36
N THR A 286 4.65 -6.54 11.51
CA THR A 286 5.27 -7.03 12.76
C THR A 286 5.67 -8.50 12.62
N PHE A 287 4.80 -9.33 12.02
CA PHE A 287 5.11 -10.71 11.74
C PHE A 287 6.29 -10.86 10.77
N LEU A 288 6.27 -10.17 9.62
CA LEU A 288 7.37 -10.21 8.63
C LEU A 288 8.72 -9.84 9.28
N LYS A 289 8.75 -8.76 10.07
CA LYS A 289 9.93 -8.38 10.84
C LYS A 289 10.37 -9.49 11.82
N SER A 290 9.44 -10.10 12.55
CA SER A 290 9.75 -11.16 13.52
C SER A 290 10.30 -12.45 12.91
N VAL A 291 10.05 -12.70 11.61
CA VAL A 291 10.60 -13.86 10.88
C VAL A 291 11.80 -13.52 9.99
N GLY A 292 12.30 -12.28 10.05
CA GLY A 292 13.46 -11.85 9.27
C GLY A 292 13.16 -11.48 7.81
N VAL A 293 11.92 -11.15 7.43
CA VAL A 293 11.56 -10.82 6.05
C VAL A 293 11.29 -9.33 5.87
N ILE A 294 12.01 -8.71 4.94
CA ILE A 294 11.77 -7.35 4.45
C ILE A 294 10.95 -7.45 3.16
N HIS A 295 9.86 -6.69 3.04
CA HIS A 295 8.98 -6.67 1.86
C HIS A 295 9.61 -5.91 0.69
N GLY A 296 10.21 -4.74 0.96
CA GLY A 296 11.02 -3.97 0.00
C GLY A 296 10.26 -3.04 -0.95
N ASP A 297 8.95 -3.23 -1.17
CA ASP A 297 8.11 -2.35 -2.01
C ASP A 297 6.71 -2.16 -1.39
N VAL A 298 6.68 -1.64 -0.17
CA VAL A 298 5.44 -1.41 0.59
C VAL A 298 4.67 -0.21 0.05
N LYS A 299 3.59 -0.48 -0.68
CA LYS A 299 2.70 0.55 -1.27
C LYS A 299 1.25 0.08 -1.37
N PRO A 300 0.26 0.99 -1.45
CA PRO A 300 -1.17 0.65 -1.55
C PRO A 300 -1.53 -0.26 -2.73
N GLN A 301 -0.77 -0.28 -3.81
CA GLN A 301 -1.00 -1.15 -4.97
C GLN A 301 -0.65 -2.62 -4.68
N ASN A 302 0.29 -2.87 -3.77
CA ASN A 302 0.71 -4.22 -3.35
C ASN A 302 -0.09 -4.74 -2.14
N ILE A 303 -1.03 -3.93 -1.63
CA ILE A 303 -2.01 -4.36 -0.63
C ILE A 303 -3.34 -4.64 -1.35
N LEU A 304 -3.68 -5.91 -1.48
CA LEU A 304 -4.97 -6.34 -1.98
C LEU A 304 -6.04 -6.22 -0.88
N THR A 305 -7.31 -6.30 -1.28
CA THR A 305 -8.43 -6.23 -0.34
C THR A 305 -9.36 -7.44 -0.46
N ARG A 306 -10.06 -7.75 0.62
CA ARG A 306 -11.19 -8.69 0.66
C ARG A 306 -12.23 -8.22 1.68
N PRO A 307 -13.50 -8.68 1.61
CA PRO A 307 -14.45 -8.46 2.69
C PRO A 307 -13.88 -8.99 4.02
N ALA A 308 -14.05 -8.25 5.10
CA ALA A 308 -13.76 -8.73 6.44
C ALA A 308 -14.84 -9.77 6.82
N PHE A 309 -14.47 -11.05 6.78
CA PHE A 309 -15.36 -12.11 7.20
C PHE A 309 -15.32 -12.26 8.73
N PRO A 310 -16.47 -12.43 9.41
CA PRO A 310 -16.46 -12.88 10.79
C PRO A 310 -15.85 -14.29 10.80
N HIS A 311 -14.67 -14.42 11.43
CA HIS A 311 -14.06 -15.73 11.60
C HIS A 311 -14.91 -16.51 12.59
N HIS A 312 -15.69 -17.48 12.07
CA HIS A 312 -16.34 -18.52 12.86
C HIS A 312 -15.28 -19.38 13.58
N THR A 313 -14.74 -18.82 14.66
CA THR A 313 -13.75 -19.44 15.54
C THR A 313 -14.44 -20.46 16.42
N SER A 314 -14.78 -21.59 15.79
CA SER A 314 -15.16 -22.83 16.48
C SER A 314 -13.92 -23.39 17.21
N GLY A 315 -13.51 -22.71 18.29
CA GLY A 315 -12.34 -23.05 19.10
C GLY A 315 -11.12 -22.13 18.92
N GLY A 316 -11.07 -21.04 19.70
CA GLY A 316 -9.86 -20.74 20.49
C GLY A 316 -8.60 -20.15 19.84
N SER A 317 -8.63 -19.46 18.69
CA SER A 317 -7.45 -18.73 18.17
C SER A 317 -7.59 -17.20 18.22
N ASN A 318 -6.70 -16.55 19.00
CA ASN A 318 -6.60 -15.10 19.24
C ASN A 318 -6.05 -14.30 18.02
N GLY A 319 -6.39 -14.67 16.79
CA GLY A 319 -5.95 -13.98 15.56
C GLY A 319 -6.89 -12.89 15.04
N GLY A 320 -8.16 -12.91 15.46
CA GLY A 320 -9.16 -11.93 15.04
C GLY A 320 -9.03 -10.59 15.77
N SER A 321 -9.42 -9.51 15.10
CA SER A 321 -9.57 -8.18 15.72
C SER A 321 -10.56 -8.26 16.89
N THR A 322 -10.06 -8.08 18.12
CA THR A 322 -10.82 -8.27 19.38
C THR A 322 -11.59 -7.03 19.81
N TRP A 323 -11.58 -5.96 19.01
CA TRP A 323 -12.18 -4.67 19.33
C TRP A 323 -13.44 -4.32 18.53
N LEU A 324 -13.73 -5.11 17.51
CA LEU A 324 -14.96 -5.04 16.72
C LEU A 324 -15.80 -6.29 16.98
N THR A 325 -17.11 -6.13 17.14
CA THR A 325 -18.04 -7.27 17.06
C THR A 325 -18.05 -7.84 15.64
N ASP A 326 -18.62 -9.02 15.46
CA ASP A 326 -18.68 -9.63 14.14
C ASP A 326 -19.64 -8.87 13.20
N GLU A 327 -20.71 -8.27 13.74
CA GLU A 327 -21.60 -7.34 13.04
C GLU A 327 -20.88 -6.04 12.65
N GLU A 328 -19.99 -5.52 13.49
CA GLU A 328 -19.19 -4.33 13.18
C GLU A 328 -18.09 -4.60 12.12
N LYS A 329 -17.70 -5.86 11.93
CA LYS A 329 -16.82 -6.29 10.82
C LYS A 329 -17.59 -6.44 9.50
N VAL A 330 -18.90 -6.70 9.53
CA VAL A 330 -19.72 -6.80 8.30
C VAL A 330 -19.65 -5.47 7.54
N GLY A 331 -19.17 -5.54 6.29
CA GLY A 331 -18.98 -4.37 5.43
C GLY A 331 -17.63 -3.67 5.59
N LEU A 332 -16.80 -4.05 6.57
CA LEU A 332 -15.40 -3.65 6.56
C LEU A 332 -14.62 -4.44 5.51
N ILE A 333 -13.53 -3.83 5.06
CA ILE A 333 -12.56 -4.37 4.13
C ILE A 333 -11.28 -4.72 4.88
N GLU A 334 -10.82 -5.96 4.72
CA GLU A 334 -9.55 -6.44 5.24
C GLU A 334 -8.44 -6.23 4.20
N PRO A 335 -7.32 -5.56 4.57
CA PRO A 335 -6.14 -5.47 3.72
C PRO A 335 -5.33 -6.77 3.78
N VAL A 336 -4.69 -7.14 2.68
CA VAL A 336 -3.82 -8.32 2.55
C VAL A 336 -2.55 -7.94 1.81
N VAL A 337 -1.39 -8.12 2.46
CA VAL A 337 -0.06 -7.88 1.89
C VAL A 337 0.23 -8.90 0.78
N SER A 338 0.69 -8.42 -0.37
CA SER A 338 1.00 -9.23 -1.56
C SER A 338 2.24 -8.70 -2.30
N ASP A 339 2.61 -9.37 -3.40
CA ASP A 339 3.76 -9.08 -4.26
C ASP A 339 5.10 -9.03 -3.51
N PHE A 340 5.71 -10.20 -3.31
CA PHE A 340 6.98 -10.37 -2.61
C PHE A 340 8.18 -10.36 -3.58
N SER A 341 7.98 -9.85 -4.80
CA SER A 341 9.00 -9.83 -5.87
C SER A 341 10.21 -8.94 -5.56
N SER A 342 10.07 -8.00 -4.63
CA SER A 342 11.15 -7.12 -4.14
C SER A 342 11.58 -7.44 -2.69
N SER A 343 11.21 -8.61 -2.18
CA SER A 343 11.47 -8.99 -0.79
C SER A 343 12.85 -9.63 -0.59
N TYR A 344 13.31 -9.59 0.66
CA TYR A 344 14.61 -10.09 1.08
C TYR A 344 14.50 -10.85 2.40
N HIS A 345 15.32 -11.89 2.55
CA HIS A 345 15.57 -12.53 3.83
C HIS A 345 16.74 -11.81 4.53
N VAL A 346 16.58 -11.57 5.82
CA VAL A 346 17.59 -11.05 6.72
C VAL A 346 18.11 -12.22 7.54
N ASP A 347 19.40 -12.46 7.50
CA ASP A 347 20.03 -13.46 8.37
C ASP A 347 19.86 -13.04 9.85
N PRO A 348 19.23 -13.87 10.70
CA PRO A 348 19.01 -13.54 12.10
C PRO A 348 20.31 -13.42 12.91
N ALA A 349 21.43 -14.02 12.47
CA ALA A 349 22.71 -13.94 13.17
C ALA A 349 23.44 -12.61 12.92
N THR A 350 23.44 -12.12 11.69
CA THR A 350 24.08 -10.84 11.32
C THR A 350 23.15 -9.63 11.35
N GLY A 351 21.83 -9.83 11.28
CA GLY A 351 20.85 -8.77 11.10
C GLY A 351 20.92 -8.10 9.72
N ALA A 352 21.63 -8.70 8.77
CA ALA A 352 21.89 -8.16 7.43
C ALA A 352 21.23 -8.99 6.33
N ILE A 353 21.01 -8.35 5.18
CA ILE A 353 20.71 -9.04 3.92
C ILE A 353 22.03 -9.65 3.41
N SER A 354 21.99 -10.86 2.84
CA SER A 354 23.19 -11.55 2.35
C SER A 354 23.94 -10.72 1.28
N ASP A 355 25.27 -10.81 1.31
CA ASP A 355 26.17 -10.04 0.43
C ASP A 355 26.07 -10.48 -1.05
N ASP A 356 25.49 -11.66 -1.31
CA ASP A 356 25.19 -12.21 -2.64
C ASP A 356 23.85 -11.72 -3.23
N GLU A 357 23.07 -10.95 -2.46
CA GLU A 357 21.76 -10.47 -2.88
C GLU A 357 21.88 -9.28 -3.84
N ASP A 358 21.10 -9.34 -4.92
CA ASP A 358 20.97 -8.24 -5.88
C ASP A 358 20.40 -6.99 -5.20
N ALA A 359 20.90 -5.81 -5.58
CA ALA A 359 20.31 -4.56 -5.13
C ALA A 359 18.96 -4.28 -5.83
N ILE A 360 18.11 -3.45 -5.23
CA ILE A 360 16.79 -3.14 -5.79
C ILE A 360 16.93 -2.51 -7.19
N THR A 361 16.36 -3.16 -8.19
CA THR A 361 16.44 -2.76 -9.61
C THR A 361 15.43 -1.66 -10.00
N GLY A 362 14.44 -1.38 -9.17
CA GLY A 362 13.49 -0.29 -9.36
C GLY A 362 12.70 0.01 -8.08
N VAL A 363 12.45 1.30 -7.81
CA VAL A 363 11.74 1.75 -6.60
C VAL A 363 10.50 2.56 -6.96
N THR A 364 9.40 2.37 -6.22
CA THR A 364 8.23 3.24 -6.35
C THR A 364 8.51 4.56 -5.62
N THR A 365 9.10 5.52 -6.32
CA THR A 365 9.68 6.77 -5.76
C THR A 365 8.81 7.42 -4.67
N ILE A 366 7.51 7.57 -4.91
CA ILE A 366 6.57 8.26 -4.01
C ILE A 366 6.26 7.53 -2.69
N TYR A 367 6.60 6.25 -2.55
CA TYR A 367 6.50 5.47 -1.29
C TYR A 367 7.87 5.08 -0.73
N CYS A 368 8.93 5.23 -1.53
CA CYS A 368 10.30 4.87 -1.16
C CYS A 368 10.82 5.76 -0.02
N ALA A 369 11.53 5.16 0.92
CA ALA A 369 12.17 5.88 2.01
C ALA A 369 13.33 6.76 1.48
N PRO A 370 13.59 7.96 2.05
CA PRO A 370 14.53 8.90 1.43
C PRO A 370 15.97 8.38 1.37
N GLU A 371 16.41 7.58 2.34
CA GLU A 371 17.74 6.95 2.31
C GLU A 371 17.88 5.91 1.19
N LEU A 372 16.82 5.12 0.96
CA LEU A 372 16.80 4.09 -0.09
C LEU A 372 16.72 4.74 -1.47
N LEU A 373 15.92 5.80 -1.63
CA LEU A 373 15.88 6.61 -2.85
C LEU A 373 17.22 7.30 -3.11
N ALA A 374 17.91 7.79 -2.08
CA ALA A 374 19.24 8.39 -2.23
C ALA A 374 20.28 7.36 -2.72
N ALA A 375 20.32 6.16 -2.12
CA ALA A 375 21.20 5.07 -2.57
C ALA A 375 20.88 4.65 -4.02
N PHE A 376 19.59 4.52 -4.37
CA PHE A 376 19.17 4.16 -5.72
C PHE A 376 19.61 5.20 -6.76
N LEU A 377 19.47 6.50 -6.46
CA LEU A 377 19.85 7.58 -7.37
C LEU A 377 21.36 7.88 -7.41
N LEU A 378 22.14 7.34 -6.47
CA LEU A 378 23.61 7.35 -6.49
C LEU A 378 24.22 6.13 -7.17
N THR A 379 23.42 5.07 -7.40
CA THR A 379 23.86 3.89 -8.13
C THR A 379 23.96 4.25 -9.62
N PRO A 380 25.13 4.13 -10.26
CA PRO A 380 25.25 4.41 -11.68
C PRO A 380 24.36 3.45 -12.48
N PRO A 381 23.70 3.90 -13.56
CA PRO A 381 22.82 3.04 -14.34
C PRO A 381 23.61 1.91 -14.99
N THR A 382 23.58 0.72 -14.38
CA THR A 382 24.16 -0.50 -14.94
C THR A 382 23.34 -0.91 -16.14
N THR A 383 23.81 -0.58 -17.34
CA THR A 383 23.27 -1.16 -18.57
C THR A 383 23.38 -2.69 -18.51
N PRO A 384 22.34 -3.46 -18.88
CA PRO A 384 22.29 -4.90 -18.68
C PRO A 384 23.10 -5.67 -19.75
N THR A 385 24.33 -5.22 -20.04
CA THR A 385 25.17 -5.71 -21.15
C THR A 385 26.54 -6.20 -20.72
N LYS A 386 26.57 -7.07 -19.69
CA LYS A 386 27.45 -8.25 -19.49
C LYS A 386 27.50 -8.65 -18.00
N PRO A 387 27.70 -9.94 -17.67
CA PRO A 387 28.07 -10.33 -16.31
C PRO A 387 29.43 -9.69 -15.93
N ALA A 388 29.53 -9.20 -14.70
CA ALA A 388 30.71 -8.48 -14.20
C ALA A 388 31.85 -9.43 -13.79
N THR A 389 32.42 -10.17 -14.74
CA THR A 389 33.50 -11.15 -14.50
C THR A 389 34.92 -10.58 -14.51
N SER A 390 35.09 -9.25 -14.45
CA SER A 390 36.38 -8.58 -14.77
C SER A 390 36.88 -7.53 -13.76
N LEU A 391 36.40 -7.54 -12.50
CA LEU A 391 36.80 -6.56 -11.47
C LEU A 391 37.31 -7.19 -10.17
N SER A 392 37.93 -8.37 -10.23
CA SER A 392 38.39 -9.13 -9.05
C SER A 392 39.73 -8.67 -8.43
N SER A 393 40.35 -7.57 -8.91
CA SER A 393 41.73 -7.18 -8.54
C SER A 393 41.86 -5.95 -7.63
N LEU A 394 40.76 -5.41 -7.10
CA LEU A 394 40.78 -4.32 -6.11
C LEU A 394 40.32 -4.81 -4.72
N PRO A 395 40.93 -4.33 -3.61
CA PRO A 395 40.57 -4.76 -2.26
C PRO A 395 39.12 -4.38 -1.92
N ARG A 396 38.30 -5.41 -1.63
CA ARG A 396 36.85 -5.37 -1.38
C ARG A 396 36.42 -4.43 -0.23
N SER A 397 37.35 -3.95 0.58
CA SER A 397 37.13 -3.07 1.75
C SER A 397 36.93 -1.58 1.43
N ALA A 398 37.23 -1.10 0.21
CA ALA A 398 37.44 0.34 -0.01
C ALA A 398 36.41 1.05 -0.92
N ARG A 399 35.66 0.35 -1.78
CA ARG A 399 34.79 0.96 -2.82
C ARG A 399 33.57 0.13 -3.23
N THR A 400 32.80 -0.40 -2.28
CA THR A 400 31.40 -0.75 -2.58
C THR A 400 30.56 0.54 -2.51
N PRO A 401 30.04 1.07 -3.63
CA PRO A 401 29.03 2.13 -3.54
C PRO A 401 27.82 1.62 -2.74
N PRO A 402 27.06 2.52 -2.07
CA PRO A 402 25.95 2.10 -1.22
C PRO A 402 24.92 1.34 -2.05
N ARG A 403 24.86 0.01 -1.88
CA ARG A 403 23.85 -0.82 -2.53
C ARG A 403 22.48 -0.37 -2.00
N PRO A 404 21.50 -0.02 -2.86
CA PRO A 404 20.14 0.28 -2.44
C PRO A 404 19.43 -1.00 -2.01
N LEU A 405 19.73 -1.43 -0.78
CA LEU A 405 19.09 -2.55 -0.10
C LEU A 405 18.01 -2.00 0.84
N PRO A 406 16.83 -2.62 0.90
CA PRO A 406 15.78 -2.19 1.80
C PRO A 406 16.12 -2.61 3.23
N SER A 407 15.39 -2.06 4.19
CA SER A 407 15.50 -2.36 5.61
C SER A 407 14.12 -2.42 6.27
N PHE A 408 14.02 -2.99 7.47
CA PHE A 408 12.80 -2.88 8.27
C PHE A 408 12.39 -1.42 8.55
N ALA A 409 13.35 -0.49 8.52
CA ALA A 409 13.06 0.94 8.59
C ALA A 409 12.42 1.45 7.29
N SER A 410 12.94 1.10 6.10
CA SER A 410 12.32 1.52 4.84
C SER A 410 10.91 0.93 4.65
N ASP A 411 10.70 -0.32 5.07
CA ASP A 411 9.36 -0.94 5.13
C ASP A 411 8.43 -0.19 6.08
N SER A 412 8.91 0.20 7.28
CA SER A 412 8.12 0.98 8.24
C SER A 412 7.72 2.36 7.66
N TYR A 413 8.57 2.98 6.83
CA TYR A 413 8.25 4.20 6.10
C TYR A 413 7.20 3.96 5.02
N GLY A 414 7.37 2.93 4.17
CA GLY A 414 6.42 2.58 3.12
C GLY A 414 5.04 2.18 3.67
N LEU A 415 5.01 1.50 4.83
CA LEU A 415 3.79 1.22 5.59
C LEU A 415 3.14 2.52 6.09
N ALA A 416 3.89 3.41 6.73
CA ALA A 416 3.38 4.69 7.20
C ALA A 416 2.84 5.56 6.04
N MET A 417 3.52 5.55 4.88
CA MET A 417 3.07 6.18 3.64
C MET A 417 1.79 5.56 3.08
N THR A 418 1.68 4.23 3.14
CA THR A 418 0.49 3.47 2.73
C THR A 418 -0.71 3.84 3.61
N LEU A 419 -0.54 3.88 4.93
CA LEU A 419 -1.59 4.30 5.86
C LEU A 419 -1.98 5.77 5.68
N LEU A 420 -1.01 6.67 5.44
CA LEU A 420 -1.29 8.06 5.10
C LEU A 420 -2.09 8.20 3.81
N HIS A 421 -1.74 7.42 2.77
CA HIS A 421 -2.53 7.34 1.53
C HIS A 421 -3.97 6.90 1.84
N THR A 422 -4.16 5.80 2.59
CA THR A 422 -5.51 5.30 2.96
C THR A 422 -6.34 6.35 3.71
N ALA A 423 -5.70 7.20 4.53
CA ALA A 423 -6.40 8.29 5.20
C ALA A 423 -6.78 9.46 4.27
N LEU A 424 -5.95 9.75 3.27
CA LEU A 424 -6.12 10.87 2.33
C LEU A 424 -6.95 10.51 1.08
N GLY A 425 -7.00 9.24 0.70
CA GLY A 425 -7.55 8.76 -0.57
C GLY A 425 -6.62 8.90 -1.78
N SER A 426 -5.36 9.25 -1.55
CA SER A 426 -4.35 9.52 -2.58
C SER A 426 -2.99 9.78 -1.91
N HIS A 427 -1.89 9.72 -2.67
CA HIS A 427 -0.55 9.94 -2.12
C HIS A 427 -0.39 11.36 -1.53
N PRO A 428 0.42 11.55 -0.46
CA PRO A 428 0.51 12.85 0.22
C PRO A 428 1.01 13.97 -0.71
N TYR A 429 1.93 13.67 -1.61
CA TYR A 429 2.52 14.62 -2.56
C TYR A 429 1.64 15.00 -3.77
N ALA A 430 0.32 14.77 -3.76
CA ALA A 430 -0.54 14.99 -4.95
C ALA A 430 -0.59 16.46 -5.42
N ALA A 431 -0.33 17.43 -4.53
CA ALA A 431 -0.21 18.84 -4.88
C ALA A 431 1.05 19.19 -5.73
N ALA A 432 2.01 18.26 -5.88
CA ALA A 432 3.17 18.45 -6.74
C ALA A 432 2.76 18.37 -8.22
N ARG A 433 2.91 19.48 -8.95
CA ARG A 433 2.46 19.62 -10.35
C ARG A 433 3.39 18.92 -11.34
N VAL A 434 4.65 18.71 -10.99
CA VAL A 434 5.68 18.10 -11.85
C VAL A 434 6.48 17.05 -11.09
N GLU A 435 6.94 16.03 -11.81
CA GLU A 435 7.64 14.88 -11.23
C GLU A 435 8.95 15.27 -10.53
N MET A 436 9.67 16.28 -11.05
CA MET A 436 10.87 16.82 -10.41
C MET A 436 10.57 17.42 -9.01
N GLN A 437 9.51 18.22 -8.90
CA GLN A 437 9.04 18.79 -7.64
C GLN A 437 8.63 17.69 -6.66
N ARG A 438 7.93 16.67 -7.15
CA ARG A 438 7.51 15.50 -6.35
C ARG A 438 8.73 14.75 -5.78
N ASN A 439 9.74 14.49 -6.61
CA ASN A 439 10.98 13.84 -6.17
C ASN A 439 11.79 14.70 -5.19
N MET A 440 11.76 16.03 -5.32
CA MET A 440 12.32 16.94 -4.31
C MET A 440 11.57 16.85 -2.97
N TRP A 441 10.23 16.72 -2.99
CA TRP A 441 9.42 16.58 -1.77
C TRP A 441 9.61 15.22 -1.08
N VAL A 442 9.70 14.12 -1.84
CA VAL A 442 10.04 12.79 -1.31
C VAL A 442 11.37 12.82 -0.57
N ARG A 443 12.42 13.41 -1.17
CA ARG A 443 13.75 13.55 -0.57
C ARG A 443 13.77 14.36 0.75
N GLN A 444 12.73 15.14 1.06
CA GLN A 444 12.65 15.84 2.35
C GLN A 444 12.19 14.93 3.50
N GLY A 445 11.56 13.80 3.21
CA GLY A 445 11.16 12.81 4.21
C GLY A 445 10.04 13.23 5.17
N ASP A 446 9.29 14.31 4.88
CA ASP A 446 8.16 14.78 5.71
C ASP A 446 6.83 14.84 4.92
N PRO A 447 6.25 13.68 4.56
CA PRO A 447 4.97 13.60 3.86
C PRO A 447 3.79 14.16 4.66
N LEU A 448 3.86 14.22 6.00
CA LEU A 448 2.78 14.78 6.82
C LEU A 448 2.65 16.28 6.61
N SER A 449 3.76 17.02 6.56
CA SER A 449 3.72 18.46 6.31
C SER A 449 3.23 18.80 4.90
N PHE A 450 3.63 18.02 3.88
CA PHE A 450 3.07 18.18 2.52
C PHE A 450 1.57 17.86 2.45
N ALA A 451 1.12 16.80 3.13
CA ALA A 451 -0.30 16.47 3.21
C ALA A 451 -1.12 17.56 3.92
N ARG A 452 -0.56 18.24 4.93
CA ARG A 452 -1.20 19.35 5.65
C ARG A 452 -1.28 20.64 4.85
N ALA A 453 -0.33 20.90 3.95
CA ALA A 453 -0.30 22.09 3.10
C ALA A 453 -1.35 22.06 1.96
N ASP A 454 -1.99 20.91 1.76
CA ASP A 454 -3.00 20.67 0.72
C ASP A 454 -4.43 20.77 1.29
N GLU A 455 -5.45 20.85 0.42
CA GLU A 455 -6.88 20.89 0.81
C GLU A 455 -7.30 19.67 1.65
N ARG A 456 -6.61 18.54 1.43
CA ARG A 456 -6.79 17.27 2.17
C ARG A 456 -6.22 17.34 3.60
N GLY A 457 -5.46 18.38 3.94
CA GLY A 457 -4.74 18.56 5.21
C GLY A 457 -5.62 18.55 6.46
N VAL A 458 -6.91 18.86 6.34
CA VAL A 458 -7.91 18.73 7.41
C VAL A 458 -8.01 17.31 8.00
N LYS A 459 -7.60 16.29 7.24
CA LYS A 459 -7.54 14.87 7.66
C LYS A 459 -6.31 14.53 8.50
N VAL A 460 -5.29 15.37 8.44
CA VAL A 460 -3.97 15.21 9.09
C VAL A 460 -3.76 16.31 10.14
N ARG A 461 -4.86 16.78 10.75
CA ARG A 461 -4.86 17.78 11.81
C ARG A 461 -3.98 17.35 12.98
N VAL A 462 -3.31 18.31 13.61
CA VAL A 462 -2.52 18.08 14.83
C VAL A 462 -3.43 17.47 15.91
N GLY A 463 -2.99 16.38 16.54
CA GLY A 463 -3.79 15.61 17.52
C GLY A 463 -4.88 14.71 16.90
N GLY A 464 -5.11 14.76 15.59
CA GLY A 464 -6.01 13.86 14.88
C GLY A 464 -5.49 12.42 14.84
N VAL A 465 -6.39 11.46 14.59
CA VAL A 465 -6.08 10.01 14.58
C VAL A 465 -4.89 9.66 13.66
N VAL A 466 -4.87 10.24 12.45
CA VAL A 466 -3.81 10.02 11.44
C VAL A 466 -2.47 10.56 11.91
N GLU A 467 -2.47 11.76 12.52
CA GLU A 467 -1.25 12.41 12.98
C GLU A 467 -0.67 11.68 14.19
N ARG A 468 -1.49 11.34 15.18
CA ARG A 468 -1.04 10.62 16.38
C ARG A 468 -0.48 9.23 16.07
N LEU A 469 -1.10 8.52 15.12
CA LEU A 469 -0.58 7.24 14.64
C LEU A 469 0.79 7.38 14.00
N LEU A 470 0.94 8.33 13.06
CA LEU A 470 2.11 8.42 12.16
C LEU A 470 3.23 9.36 12.66
N ARG A 471 3.08 9.95 13.85
CA ARG A 471 4.04 10.89 14.45
C ARG A 471 5.45 10.30 14.55
N GLY A 472 6.42 10.85 13.81
CA GLY A 472 7.79 10.35 13.82
C GLY A 472 8.01 9.03 13.07
N CYS A 473 7.03 8.54 12.30
CA CYS A 473 7.26 7.44 11.35
C CYS A 473 8.04 7.89 10.10
N PHE A 474 8.24 9.20 9.95
CA PHE A 474 8.86 9.84 8.79
C PHE A 474 10.07 10.69 9.21
N GLY A 475 11.02 10.83 8.29
CA GLY A 475 12.32 11.47 8.48
C GLY A 475 13.20 11.27 7.24
N LYS A 476 14.29 12.03 7.13
CA LYS A 476 15.24 11.96 6.00
C LYS A 476 16.15 10.73 6.02
N THR A 477 16.31 10.10 7.17
CA THR A 477 17.16 8.94 7.39
C THR A 477 16.40 7.90 8.21
N ALA A 478 16.98 6.71 8.43
CA ALA A 478 16.34 5.64 9.18
C ALA A 478 16.31 5.91 10.71
N GLU A 479 17.30 6.66 11.21
CA GLU A 479 17.51 6.90 12.63
C GLU A 479 16.39 7.76 13.22
N GLY A 480 15.94 7.38 14.42
CA GLY A 480 14.85 8.08 15.12
C GLY A 480 13.45 7.85 14.52
N ARG A 481 13.31 7.16 13.39
CA ARG A 481 11.98 6.77 12.88
C ARG A 481 11.34 5.69 13.74
N VAL A 482 10.05 5.84 13.99
CA VAL A 482 9.22 4.87 14.71
C VAL A 482 9.02 3.64 13.82
N GLY A 483 9.62 2.51 14.22
CA GLY A 483 9.43 1.23 13.56
C GLY A 483 8.06 0.61 13.83
N VAL A 484 7.73 -0.46 13.09
CA VAL A 484 6.42 -1.14 13.12
C VAL A 484 5.88 -1.45 14.54
N ASP A 485 6.74 -1.83 15.49
CA ASP A 485 6.33 -2.13 16.87
C ASP A 485 5.81 -0.88 17.63
N GLY A 486 6.41 0.29 17.38
CA GLY A 486 5.93 1.56 17.94
C GLY A 486 4.63 2.03 17.28
N ILE A 487 4.45 1.72 15.99
CA ILE A 487 3.15 1.93 15.31
C ILE A 487 2.09 1.00 15.95
N LYS A 488 2.44 -0.26 16.23
CA LYS A 488 1.55 -1.26 16.86
C LYS A 488 1.03 -0.80 18.22
N GLY A 489 1.90 -0.27 19.09
CA GLY A 489 1.51 0.30 20.37
C GLY A 489 0.44 1.38 20.22
N ARG A 490 0.68 2.33 19.30
CA ARG A 490 -0.25 3.44 19.00
C ARG A 490 -1.57 2.98 18.40
N VAL A 491 -1.58 1.95 17.55
CA VAL A 491 -2.85 1.36 17.07
C VAL A 491 -3.65 0.84 18.26
N GLY A 492 -3.01 0.13 19.21
CA GLY A 492 -3.64 -0.34 20.44
C GLY A 492 -4.22 0.79 21.29
N GLU A 493 -3.46 1.87 21.51
CA GLU A 493 -3.93 3.07 22.22
C GLU A 493 -5.15 3.72 21.54
N LEU A 494 -5.07 3.97 20.23
CA LEU A 494 -6.14 4.63 19.47
C LEU A 494 -7.40 3.76 19.38
N VAL A 495 -7.24 2.44 19.28
CA VAL A 495 -8.34 1.46 19.36
C VAL A 495 -8.99 1.48 20.76
N GLY A 496 -8.19 1.47 21.83
CA GLY A 496 -8.70 1.57 23.20
C GLY A 496 -9.50 2.85 23.44
N GLU A 497 -8.94 4.00 23.03
CA GLU A 497 -9.61 5.31 23.06
C GLU A 497 -10.91 5.31 22.24
N TRP A 498 -10.93 4.65 21.08
CA TRP A 498 -12.13 4.53 20.25
C TRP A 498 -13.21 3.69 20.92
N ARG A 499 -12.87 2.53 21.51
CA ARG A 499 -13.82 1.70 22.28
C ARG A 499 -14.47 2.52 23.40
N VAL A 500 -13.66 3.17 24.24
CA VAL A 500 -14.14 3.94 25.40
C VAL A 500 -15.10 5.05 24.95
N ARG A 501 -14.71 5.86 23.94
CA ARG A 501 -15.58 6.93 23.43
C ARG A 501 -16.91 6.41 22.89
N ARG A 502 -16.88 5.34 22.09
CA ARG A 502 -18.08 4.67 21.56
C ARG A 502 -19.02 4.23 22.68
N THR A 503 -18.50 3.56 23.72
CA THR A 503 -19.32 3.14 24.87
C THR A 503 -19.89 4.29 25.69
N SER A 504 -19.22 5.45 25.72
CA SER A 504 -19.71 6.65 26.41
C SER A 504 -20.72 7.49 25.60
N GLY A 505 -21.04 7.10 24.36
CA GLY A 505 -21.89 7.90 23.46
C GLY A 505 -21.26 9.21 23.00
N VAL A 506 -19.94 9.38 23.18
CA VAL A 506 -19.21 10.60 22.81
C VAL A 506 -18.63 10.43 21.41
N ASP A 507 -19.27 11.04 20.42
CA ASP A 507 -18.84 11.07 18.99
C ASP A 507 -17.48 11.79 18.73
N GLY A 508 -16.70 12.05 19.78
CA GLY A 508 -15.58 12.99 19.85
C GLY A 508 -14.26 12.56 19.20
N TRP A 509 -14.28 12.04 17.97
CA TRP A 509 -13.09 12.00 17.10
C TRP A 509 -13.01 13.18 16.11
N VAL A 510 -13.90 14.15 16.30
CA VAL A 510 -14.32 15.24 15.37
C VAL A 510 -13.63 16.57 15.63
#